data_AF-A0A968P683-F1
#
_entry.id   AF-A0A968P683-F1
#
_cell.length_a   1.000
_cell.length_b   1.000
_cell.length_c   1.000
_cell.angle_alpha   90.00
_cell.angle_beta   90.00
_cell.angle_gamma   90.00
#
_symmetry.space_group_name_H-M   'P 1'
#
loop_
_entity.id
_entity.type
_entity.pdbx_description
1 polymer ?
#
loop_
_entity_poly.entity_id
_entity_poly.type
_entity_poly.pdbx_seq_one_letter_code
_entity_poly.pdbx_strand_id
1 'polypeptide(L)'
;MAEAGVTGANDATEPRWQVLMAVGEQIFTLNRHFEVLRPQGRYVALGSGRQAAYGALDVLAEQEHLDLEPMVERALLAATRCVVGVRGPLVLESTLPAAG
;
A
#
# COMPACT_ATOMS: atom_id res chain seq x y z
N MET A 1 5.33 2.81 11.28
CA MET A 1 4.49 2.97 10.06
C MET A 1 4.09 1.57 9.60
N ALA A 2 2.92 1.39 8.98
CA ALA A 2 2.54 0.10 8.39
C ALA A 2 2.77 0.16 6.87
N GLU A 3 3.40 -0.87 6.31
CA GLU A 3 3.60 -1.03 4.87
C GLU A 3 2.77 -2.20 4.36
N ALA A 4 2.08 -2.02 3.24
CA ALA A 4 1.35 -3.07 2.56
C ALA A 4 1.61 -3.01 1.06
N GLY A 5 2.05 -4.14 0.48
CA GLY A 5 2.30 -4.28 -0.95
C GLY A 5 1.51 -5.44 -1.56
N VAL A 6 0.92 -5.22 -2.74
CA VAL A 6 0.30 -6.26 -3.56
C VAL A 6 0.97 -6.25 -4.94
N THR A 7 1.59 -7.35 -5.34
CA THR A 7 2.16 -7.50 -6.69
C THR A 7 1.34 -8.53 -7.49
N GLY A 8 0.86 -8.11 -8.66
CA GLY A 8 0.25 -8.98 -9.66
C GLY A 8 1.01 -8.85 -10.98
N ALA A 9 1.51 -9.96 -11.50
CA ALA A 9 2.33 -10.02 -12.72
C ALA A 9 1.47 -10.36 -13.95
N ASN A 10 1.67 -9.65 -15.06
CA ASN A 10 1.29 -10.09 -16.41
C ASN A 10 2.21 -9.44 -17.48
N ASP A 11 2.88 -10.32 -18.23
CA ASP A 11 3.52 -10.29 -19.55
C ASP A 11 4.20 -9.04 -20.17
N ALA A 12 5.52 -9.22 -20.37
CA ALA A 12 6.42 -8.84 -21.47
C ALA A 12 6.26 -7.48 -22.18
N THR A 13 6.99 -6.47 -21.68
CA THR A 13 8.08 -5.71 -22.36
C THR A 13 8.35 -4.45 -21.56
N GLU A 14 9.61 -4.26 -21.16
CA GLU A 14 10.08 -3.38 -20.07
C GLU A 14 9.68 -3.83 -18.66
N PRO A 15 10.61 -3.76 -17.68
CA PRO A 15 10.27 -3.95 -16.29
C PRO A 15 9.29 -2.84 -15.85
N ARG A 16 7.98 -3.12 -15.86
CA ARG A 16 6.93 -2.24 -15.32
C ARG A 16 6.88 -2.28 -13.79
N TRP A 17 8.04 -2.44 -13.14
CA TRP A 17 8.09 -2.47 -11.69
C TRP A 17 8.09 -1.04 -11.14
N GLN A 18 7.34 -0.88 -10.07
CA GLN A 18 7.44 0.21 -9.13
C GLN A 18 7.51 -0.46 -7.77
N VAL A 19 8.37 0.04 -6.89
CA VAL A 19 8.47 -0.47 -5.52
C VAL A 19 8.27 0.67 -4.54
N LEU A 20 7.62 0.33 -3.43
CA LEU A 20 7.59 1.18 -2.25
C LEU A 20 8.80 0.86 -1.39
N MET A 21 9.41 1.90 -0.83
CA MET A 21 10.50 1.77 0.13
C MET A 21 10.18 2.64 1.34
N ALA A 22 10.02 2.06 2.52
CA ALA A 22 10.17 2.81 3.76
C ALA A 22 11.63 2.96 4.11
N VAL A 23 12.06 4.21 4.35
CA VAL A 23 13.36 4.53 4.91
C VAL A 23 13.13 5.49 6.08
N GLY A 24 13.38 5.01 7.30
CA GLY A 24 13.04 5.75 8.52
C GLY A 24 11.52 5.97 8.63
N GLU A 25 11.10 7.24 8.78
CA GLU A 25 9.69 7.64 8.90
C GLU A 25 9.07 8.08 7.56
N GLN A 26 9.68 7.71 6.43
CA GLN A 26 9.28 8.22 5.12
C GLN A 26 9.13 7.07 4.14
N ILE A 27 8.10 7.16 3.31
CA ILE A 27 7.84 6.21 2.23
C ILE A 27 8.19 6.88 0.91
N PHE A 28 8.90 6.15 0.04
CA PHE A 28 9.28 6.58 -1.30
C PHE A 28 8.75 5.59 -2.33
N THR A 29 8.52 6.07 -3.55
CA THR A 29 8.31 5.21 -4.71
C THR A 29 9.56 5.25 -5.58
N LEU A 30 10.15 4.09 -5.87
CA LEU A 30 11.16 3.93 -6.90
C LEU A 30 10.48 3.41 -8.16
N ASN A 31 10.62 4.15 -9.26
CA ASN A 31 10.07 3.75 -10.54
C ASN A 31 11.13 3.06 -11.43
N ARG A 32 10.69 2.53 -12.57
CA ARG A 32 11.54 1.88 -13.58
C ARG A 32 12.67 2.75 -14.15
N HIS A 33 12.59 4.07 -14.00
CA HIS A 33 13.61 5.03 -14.45
C HIS A 33 14.62 5.34 -13.32
N PHE A 34 14.56 4.60 -12.21
CA PHE A 34 15.33 4.84 -10.99
C PHE A 34 15.09 6.22 -10.36
N GLU A 35 13.97 6.85 -10.70
CA GLU A 35 13.57 8.10 -10.07
C GLU A 35 12.95 7.80 -8.70
N VAL A 36 13.40 8.55 -7.70
CA VAL A 36 12.86 8.49 -6.34
C VAL A 36 11.79 9.56 -6.22
N LEU A 37 10.54 9.13 -6.09
CA LEU A 37 9.39 10.00 -5.93
C LEU A 37 8.96 9.98 -4.47
N ARG A 38 8.79 11.19 -3.90
CA ARG A 38 8.18 11.36 -2.58
C ARG A 38 6.67 11.56 -2.76
N PRO A 39 5.82 10.64 -2.29
CA PRO A 39 4.38 10.85 -2.29
C PRO A 39 4.02 12.00 -1.34
N GLN A 40 3.04 12.82 -1.73
CA GLN A 40 2.56 13.96 -0.93
C GLN A 40 1.42 13.58 0.03
N GLY A 41 0.85 12.38 -0.12
CA GLY A 41 -0.27 11.89 0.68
C GLY A 41 0.18 11.12 1.93
N ARG A 42 -0.75 10.95 2.88
CA ARG A 42 -0.55 10.18 4.13
C ARG A 42 -0.34 8.68 3.89
N TYR A 43 -0.84 8.17 2.77
CA TYR A 43 -0.75 6.76 2.39
C TYR A 43 -0.26 6.64 0.95
N VAL A 44 0.37 5.52 0.63
CA VAL A 44 0.75 5.19 -0.74
C VAL A 44 0.42 3.72 -1.02
N ALA A 45 -0.10 3.44 -2.21
CA ALA A 45 -0.49 2.10 -2.64
C ALA A 45 -0.07 1.88 -4.09
N LEU A 46 0.52 0.73 -4.38
CA LEU A 46 0.91 0.30 -5.72
C LEU A 46 0.07 -0.89 -6.20
N GLY A 47 0.19 -1.20 -7.49
CA GLY A 47 -0.48 -2.34 -8.11
C GLY A 47 -1.89 -2.04 -8.62
N SER A 48 -2.57 -3.09 -9.07
CA SER A 48 -3.91 -3.05 -9.67
C SER A 48 -5.01 -2.72 -8.67
N GLY A 49 -4.80 -3.04 -7.39
CA GLY A 49 -5.72 -2.77 -6.28
C GLY A 49 -5.69 -1.34 -5.74
N ARG A 50 -4.74 -0.50 -6.20
CA ARG A 50 -4.43 0.77 -5.52
C ARG A 50 -5.62 1.72 -5.39
N GLN A 51 -6.50 1.80 -6.40
CA GLN A 51 -7.64 2.71 -6.37
C GLN A 51 -8.68 2.28 -5.33
N ALA A 52 -8.95 0.99 -5.23
CA ALA A 52 -9.83 0.44 -4.21
C ALA A 52 -9.25 0.62 -2.80
N ALA A 53 -7.94 0.41 -2.64
CA ALA A 53 -7.24 0.67 -1.38
C ALA A 53 -7.29 2.15 -0.99
N TYR A 54 -7.03 3.08 -1.91
CA TYR A 54 -7.12 4.52 -1.64
C TYR A 54 -8.52 4.94 -1.25
N GLY A 55 -9.55 4.50 -1.99
CA GLY A 55 -10.94 4.83 -1.64
C GLY A 55 -11.34 4.32 -0.26
N ALA A 56 -10.88 3.12 0.12
CA ALA A 56 -11.10 2.60 1.47
C ALA A 56 -10.34 3.40 2.54
N LEU A 57 -9.07 3.74 2.29
CA LEU A 57 -8.26 4.53 3.21
C LEU A 57 -8.82 5.94 3.42
N ASP A 58 -9.37 6.57 2.37
CA ASP A 58 -9.96 7.91 2.45
C ASP A 58 -11.13 7.93 3.44
N VAL A 59 -12.05 6.97 3.32
CA VAL A 59 -13.20 6.82 4.23
C VAL A 59 -12.77 6.41 5.65
N LEU A 60 -11.78 5.52 5.77
CA LEU A 60 -11.33 5.03 7.07
C LEU A 60 -10.51 6.07 7.83
N ALA A 61 -9.79 6.96 7.13
CA ALA A 61 -9.00 8.03 7.75
C ALA A 61 -9.85 9.09 8.44
N GLU A 62 -11.13 9.21 8.08
CA GLU A 62 -12.11 10.06 8.76
C GLU A 62 -12.58 9.47 10.11
N GLN A 63 -12.25 8.22 10.42
CA GLN A 63 -12.65 7.56 11.67
C GLN A 63 -11.61 7.80 12.77
N GLU A 64 -11.93 8.66 13.74
CA GLU A 64 -11.01 9.08 14.82
C GLU A 64 -10.46 7.94 15.70
N HIS A 65 -11.12 6.79 15.72
CA HIS A 65 -10.80 5.70 16.67
C HIS A 65 -10.09 4.51 16.01
N LEU A 66 -9.72 4.60 14.73
CA LEU A 66 -9.17 3.48 14.01
C LEU A 66 -7.64 3.52 13.97
N ASP A 67 -7.02 2.51 14.57
CA ASP A 67 -5.58 2.30 14.47
C ASP A 67 -5.12 2.03 13.03
N LEU A 68 -3.86 2.34 12.77
CA LEU A 68 -3.28 2.28 11.43
C LEU A 68 -3.34 0.87 10.82
N GLU A 69 -3.04 -0.16 11.60
CA GLU A 69 -2.97 -1.54 11.11
C GLU A 69 -4.34 -2.09 10.70
N PRO A 70 -5.40 -2.02 11.53
CA PRO A 70 -6.76 -2.36 11.11
C PRO A 70 -7.26 -1.57 9.89
N MET A 71 -6.85 -0.30 9.77
CA MET A 71 -7.21 0.53 8.63
C MET A 71 -6.57 0.03 7.33
N VAL A 72 -5.27 -0.29 7.36
CA VAL A 72 -4.56 -0.84 6.19
C VAL A 72 -5.09 -2.23 5.83
N GLU A 73 -5.36 -3.08 6.82
CA GLU A 73 -5.97 -4.39 6.59
C GLU A 73 -7.30 -4.29 5.85
N ARG A 74 -8.19 -3.40 6.30
CA ARG A 74 -9.50 -3.17 5.65
C ARG A 74 -9.35 -2.61 4.23
N ALA A 75 -8.37 -1.76 3.99
CA ALA A 75 -8.09 -1.24 2.66
C ALA A 75 -7.61 -2.34 1.69
N LEU A 76 -6.76 -3.26 2.17
CA LEU A 76 -6.34 -4.43 1.40
C LEU A 76 -7.51 -5.39 1.15
N LEU A 77 -8.37 -5.61 2.14
CA LEU A 77 -9.59 -6.40 1.99
C LEU A 77 -10.52 -5.79 0.92
N ALA A 78 -10.68 -4.46 0.90
CA ALA A 78 -11.44 -3.78 -0.16
C ALA A 78 -10.82 -4.06 -1.54
N ALA A 79 -9.50 -3.96 -1.67
CA ALA A 79 -8.80 -4.25 -2.92
C ALA A 79 -9.02 -5.70 -3.40
N THR A 80 -8.93 -6.69 -2.50
CA THR A 80 -9.19 -8.11 -2.85
C THR A 80 -10.62 -8.38 -3.32
N ARG A 81 -11.61 -7.63 -2.81
CA ARG A 81 -13.01 -7.79 -3.17
C ARG A 81 -13.36 -7.13 -4.50
N CYS A 82 -12.72 -5.99 -4.80
CA CYS A 82 -13.06 -5.17 -5.95
C CYS A 82 -12.23 -5.47 -7.20
N VAL A 83 -11.07 -6.14 -7.09
CA VAL A 83 -10.13 -6.32 -8.21
C VAL A 83 -9.76 -7.78 -8.40
N VAL A 84 -10.11 -8.34 -9.56
CA VAL A 84 -10.00 -9.78 -9.90
C VAL A 84 -8.58 -10.37 -9.81
N GLY A 85 -7.54 -9.53 -9.78
CA GLY A 85 -6.13 -9.93 -9.66
C GLY A 85 -5.50 -9.73 -8.28
N VAL A 86 -6.22 -9.21 -7.29
CA VAL A 86 -5.71 -8.99 -5.93
C VAL A 86 -6.24 -10.09 -5.03
N ARG A 87 -5.35 -10.93 -4.49
CA ARG A 87 -5.74 -12.10 -3.70
C ARG A 87 -4.91 -12.21 -2.43
N GLY A 88 -5.50 -12.85 -1.42
CA GLY A 88 -4.80 -13.21 -0.20
C GLY A 88 -3.83 -14.39 -0.39
N PRO A 89 -3.01 -14.70 0.61
CA PRO A 89 -3.03 -14.11 1.96
C PRO A 89 -2.49 -12.67 2.00
N LEU A 90 -3.12 -11.82 2.80
CA LEU A 90 -2.65 -10.46 3.03
C LEU A 90 -1.55 -10.50 4.10
N VAL A 91 -0.43 -9.84 3.84
CA VAL A 91 0.67 -9.68 4.79
C VAL A 91 0.74 -8.22 5.19
N LEU A 92 0.75 -7.97 6.49
CA LEU A 92 0.92 -6.67 7.10
C LEU A 92 2.20 -6.71 7.93
N GLU A 93 3.09 -5.76 7.65
CA GLU A 93 4.28 -5.54 8.46
C GLU A 93 4.23 -4.13 9.04
N SER A 94 4.44 -4.04 10.35
CA SER A 94 4.45 -2.79 11.09
C SER A 94 5.82 -2.59 11.72
N THR A 95 6.41 -1.41 11.47
CA THR A 95 7.65 -0.96 12.10
C THR A 95 7.40 -0.02 13.27
N LEU A 96 6.16 0.09 13.74
CA LEU A 96 5.87 0.84 14.95
C LEU A 96 6.65 0.21 16.12
N PRO A 97 7.33 1.00 16.96
CA PRO A 97 7.92 0.47 18.17
C PRO A 97 6.81 -0.20 18.98
N ALA A 98 7.04 -1.44 19.43
CA ALA A 98 6.12 -2.12 20.34
C ALA A 98 5.82 -1.16 21.50
N ALA A 99 4.53 -0.86 21.72
CA ALA A 99 4.12 0.00 22.81
C ALA A 99 4.70 -0.56 24.12
N GLY A 100 5.64 0.16 24.71
CA GLY A 100 6.18 -0.10 26.04
C GLY A 100 5.30 0.52 27.12
#